data_AF-A0A1Y3THG5-F1
#
_entry.id   AF-A0A1Y3THG5-F1
#
_cell.length_a   1.000
_cell.length_b   1.000
_cell.length_c   1.000
_cell.angle_alpha   90.00
_cell.angle_beta   90.00
_cell.angle_gamma   90.00
#
_symmetry.space_group_name_H-M   'P 1'
#
loop_
_entity.id
_entity.type
_entity.pdbx_description
1 polymer ?
#
loop_
_entity_poly.entity_id
_entity_poly.type
_entity_poly.pdbx_seq_one_letter_code
_entity_poly.pdbx_strand_id
1 'polypeptide(L)'
;MKQLKQPDNKIMIYPIYHHQSVLNDICDTLGYDINTIINKDFNHSTKVYTLGKYDFPYILFVGLGDVSELTTAKLRKLVLNISKNINEPVQLMTDHLDEGIDKHAFVRIWVESHIIAQYQECKIGHDAKMITDLDIVSSGYVEKDIETGRIYGEGINYARRLADTPS
;
A
#
# COMPACT_ATOMS: atom_id res chain seq x y z
N MET A 1 -0.15 23.93 -11.10
CA MET A 1 0.73 22.82 -10.75
C MET A 1 0.51 22.49 -9.28
N LYS A 2 -0.07 21.33 -8.96
CA LYS A 2 -0.17 20.86 -7.58
C LYS A 2 1.18 20.24 -7.23
N GLN A 3 1.98 20.90 -6.39
CA GLN A 3 3.17 20.28 -5.83
C GLN A 3 2.73 19.10 -4.96
N LEU A 4 3.28 17.91 -5.23
CA LEU A 4 3.24 16.80 -4.29
C LEU A 4 3.85 17.30 -2.97
N LYS A 5 3.09 17.27 -1.87
CA LYS A 5 3.67 17.47 -0.53
C LYS A 5 4.83 16.49 -0.42
N GLN A 6 6.03 17.00 -0.13
CA GLN A 6 7.19 16.15 0.12
C GLN A 6 6.81 15.11 1.16
N PRO A 7 6.94 13.82 0.85
CA PRO A 7 6.52 12.81 1.79
C PRO A 7 7.57 12.70 2.92
N ASP A 8 7.13 12.32 4.12
CA ASP A 8 8.03 11.88 5.19
C ASP A 8 8.98 10.78 4.68
N ASN A 9 10.08 10.49 5.41
CA ASN A 9 11.13 9.48 5.08
C ASN A 9 10.64 8.02 4.89
N LYS A 10 9.35 7.80 4.66
CA LYS A 10 8.68 6.51 4.44
C LYS A 10 8.78 6.09 2.98
N ILE A 11 8.87 4.78 2.75
CA ILE A 11 8.89 4.21 1.40
C ILE A 11 7.55 4.45 0.72
N MET A 12 7.56 4.99 -0.50
CA MET A 12 6.34 5.20 -1.28
C MET A 12 5.87 3.92 -1.96
N ILE A 13 4.62 3.54 -1.73
CA ILE A 13 3.89 2.54 -2.50
C ILE A 13 3.06 3.26 -3.56
N TYR A 14 3.25 2.86 -4.81
CA TYR A 14 2.58 3.45 -5.97
C TYR A 14 1.81 2.37 -6.74
N PRO A 15 0.51 2.17 -6.47
CA PRO A 15 -0.35 1.26 -7.23
C PRO A 15 -0.54 1.76 -8.66
N ILE A 16 -0.50 0.92 -9.68
CA ILE A 16 -0.63 1.39 -11.08
C ILE A 16 -1.35 0.38 -11.95
N TYR A 17 -2.32 0.86 -12.72
CA TYR A 17 -3.05 0.06 -13.71
C TYR A 17 -2.31 -0.02 -15.05
N HIS A 18 -2.64 -1.00 -15.88
CA HIS A 18 -2.00 -1.24 -17.19
C HIS A 18 -2.02 -0.02 -18.11
N HIS A 19 -3.16 0.64 -18.27
CA HIS A 19 -3.32 1.78 -19.19
C HIS A 19 -2.74 3.09 -18.63
N GLN A 20 -2.46 3.15 -17.34
CA GLN A 20 -1.96 4.37 -16.71
C GLN A 20 -0.48 4.56 -16.98
N SER A 21 -0.06 5.83 -17.11
CA SER A 21 1.36 6.21 -17.04
C SER A 21 1.68 6.75 -15.65
N VAL A 22 2.91 6.53 -15.19
CA VAL A 22 3.43 7.19 -13.99
C VAL A 22 3.37 8.71 -14.18
N LEU A 23 3.03 9.46 -13.12
CA LEU A 23 3.02 10.91 -13.17
C LEU A 23 4.36 11.47 -13.65
N ASN A 24 4.32 12.42 -14.59
CA ASN A 24 5.52 13.03 -15.17
C ASN A 24 6.45 13.61 -14.10
N ASP A 25 5.90 14.24 -13.05
CA ASP A 25 6.68 14.78 -11.93
C ASP A 25 7.61 13.72 -11.30
N ILE A 26 7.19 12.45 -11.24
CA ILE A 26 8.01 11.35 -10.71
C ILE A 26 9.13 11.00 -11.70
N CYS A 27 8.81 10.87 -12.99
CA CYS A 27 9.79 10.62 -14.05
C CYS A 27 10.83 11.75 -14.16
N ASP A 28 10.38 13.00 -14.10
CA ASP A 28 11.22 14.20 -14.16
C ASP A 28 12.16 14.26 -12.95
N THR A 29 11.65 13.96 -11.75
CA THR A 29 12.47 13.93 -10.52
C THR A 29 13.54 12.84 -10.56
N LEU A 30 13.20 11.66 -11.09
CA LEU A 30 14.15 10.55 -11.23
C LEU A 30 15.07 10.70 -12.46
N GLY A 31 14.69 11.55 -13.42
CA GLY A 31 15.49 11.88 -14.60
C GLY A 31 15.43 10.83 -15.74
N TYR A 32 14.42 9.96 -15.74
CA TYR A 32 14.21 8.97 -16.81
C TYR A 32 12.75 8.47 -16.83
N ASP A 33 12.35 7.86 -17.96
CA ASP A 33 11.01 7.29 -18.10
C ASP A 33 10.89 5.92 -17.42
N ILE A 34 10.32 5.93 -16.22
CA ILE A 34 10.10 4.75 -15.39
C ILE A 34 9.06 3.80 -15.99
N ASN A 35 8.18 4.27 -16.89
CA ASN A 35 7.15 3.42 -17.50
C ASN A 35 7.74 2.25 -18.30
N THR A 36 9.00 2.36 -18.73
CA THR A 36 9.72 1.33 -19.49
C THR A 36 10.21 0.15 -18.64
N ILE A 37 10.31 0.31 -17.32
CA ILE A 37 10.91 -0.69 -16.41
C ILE A 37 9.93 -1.28 -15.41
N ILE A 38 8.79 -0.64 -15.18
CA ILE A 38 7.80 -1.12 -14.20
C ILE A 38 6.92 -2.22 -14.79
N ASN A 39 6.69 -3.27 -14.01
CA ASN A 39 5.70 -4.28 -14.34
C ASN A 39 4.36 -3.86 -13.74
N LYS A 40 3.36 -3.65 -14.60
CA LYS A 40 2.00 -3.23 -14.23
C LYS A 40 1.02 -4.40 -14.10
N ASP A 41 1.45 -5.63 -14.41
CA ASP A 41 0.66 -6.86 -14.28
C ASP A 41 0.20 -7.06 -12.85
N PHE A 42 -1.00 -7.62 -12.71
CA PHE A 42 -1.61 -7.82 -11.41
C PHE A 42 -0.69 -8.62 -10.47
N ASN A 43 -0.50 -8.08 -9.26
CA ASN A 43 0.30 -8.70 -8.17
C ASN A 43 1.81 -8.80 -8.48
N HIS A 44 2.30 -8.11 -9.51
CA HIS A 44 3.72 -7.82 -9.67
C HIS A 44 4.09 -6.54 -8.92
N SER A 45 5.34 -6.47 -8.46
CA SER A 45 5.88 -5.24 -7.88
C SER A 45 7.28 -4.98 -8.39
N THR A 46 7.58 -3.70 -8.64
CA THR A 46 8.89 -3.25 -9.11
C THR A 46 9.42 -2.22 -8.14
N LYS A 47 10.61 -2.48 -7.57
CA LYS A 47 11.33 -1.50 -6.76
C LYS A 47 12.17 -0.60 -7.65
N VAL A 48 11.93 0.70 -7.56
CA VAL A 48 12.69 1.72 -8.29
C VAL A 48 13.43 2.58 -7.27
N TYR A 49 14.76 2.47 -7.25
CA TYR A 49 15.60 3.23 -6.32
C TYR A 49 15.63 4.70 -6.71
N THR A 50 15.50 5.57 -5.69
CA THR A 50 15.47 7.02 -5.89
C THR A 50 16.84 7.63 -6.07
N LEU A 51 17.90 6.93 -5.62
CA LEU A 51 19.29 7.38 -5.69
C LEU A 51 19.50 8.79 -5.11
N GLY A 52 18.79 9.11 -4.02
CA GLY A 52 18.87 10.40 -3.32
C GLY A 52 18.08 11.54 -3.99
N LYS A 53 17.26 11.25 -5.01
CA LYS A 53 16.33 12.22 -5.61
C LYS A 53 15.09 12.49 -4.76
N TYR A 54 14.78 11.55 -3.87
CA TYR A 54 13.79 11.69 -2.80
C TYR A 54 14.45 11.33 -1.48
N ASP A 55 13.87 11.77 -0.37
CA ASP A 55 14.36 11.52 1.00
C ASP A 55 14.10 10.09 1.50
N PHE A 56 13.51 9.24 0.67
CA PHE A 56 13.31 7.81 0.90
C PHE A 56 14.01 6.96 -0.18
N PRO A 57 14.40 5.70 0.11
CA PRO A 57 15.36 4.96 -0.73
C PRO A 57 14.80 4.42 -2.04
N TYR A 58 13.51 4.08 -2.11
CA TYR A 58 12.88 3.53 -3.31
C TYR A 58 11.37 3.78 -3.34
N ILE A 59 10.81 3.73 -4.55
CA ILE A 59 9.38 3.64 -4.81
C ILE A 59 9.05 2.18 -5.10
N LEU A 60 8.05 1.63 -4.42
CA LEU A 60 7.48 0.32 -4.71
C LEU A 60 6.28 0.48 -5.63
N PHE A 61 6.49 0.26 -6.93
CA PHE A 61 5.40 0.20 -7.90
C PHE A 61 4.66 -1.13 -7.76
N VAL A 62 3.34 -1.07 -7.72
CA VAL A 62 2.47 -2.23 -7.51
C VAL A 62 1.51 -2.34 -8.69
N GLY A 63 1.68 -3.38 -9.51
CA GLY A 63 0.83 -3.63 -10.66
C GLY A 63 -0.57 -4.07 -10.23
N LEU A 64 -1.57 -3.28 -10.62
CA LEU A 64 -2.99 -3.58 -10.40
C LEU A 64 -3.63 -4.34 -11.56
N GLY A 65 -2.94 -4.44 -12.72
CA GLY A 65 -3.48 -5.02 -13.94
C GLY A 65 -4.57 -4.15 -14.57
N ASP A 66 -5.54 -4.79 -15.20
CA ASP A 66 -6.68 -4.12 -15.80
C ASP A 66 -7.70 -3.66 -14.76
N VAL A 67 -8.18 -2.42 -14.88
CA VAL A 67 -9.16 -1.79 -13.98
C VAL A 67 -10.45 -2.63 -13.89
N SER A 68 -10.93 -3.11 -15.04
CA SER A 68 -12.18 -3.88 -15.16
C SER A 68 -12.11 -5.23 -14.45
N GLU A 69 -10.90 -5.73 -14.20
CA GLU A 69 -10.67 -7.01 -13.55
C GLU A 69 -10.43 -6.89 -12.05
N LEU A 70 -10.19 -5.69 -11.52
CA LEU A 70 -9.82 -5.50 -10.12
C LEU A 70 -11.04 -5.58 -9.19
N THR A 71 -11.26 -6.75 -8.61
CA THR A 71 -12.28 -6.95 -7.58
C THR A 71 -11.74 -6.69 -6.17
N THR A 72 -12.64 -6.45 -5.21
CA THR A 72 -12.31 -6.37 -3.77
C THR A 72 -11.48 -7.55 -3.28
N ALA A 73 -11.79 -8.77 -3.75
CA ALA A 73 -11.06 -9.97 -3.37
C ALA A 73 -9.64 -10.01 -3.95
N LYS A 74 -9.48 -9.60 -5.22
CA LYS A 74 -8.16 -9.45 -5.85
C LYS A 74 -7.33 -8.38 -5.15
N LEU A 75 -7.90 -7.21 -4.84
CA LEU A 75 -7.21 -6.15 -4.11
C LEU A 75 -6.74 -6.64 -2.73
N ARG A 76 -7.62 -7.27 -1.94
CA ARG A 76 -7.25 -7.85 -0.64
C ARG A 76 -6.10 -8.84 -0.77
N LYS A 77 -6.16 -9.76 -1.75
CA LYS A 77 -5.09 -10.75 -1.99
C LYS A 77 -3.76 -10.09 -2.34
N LEU A 78 -3.78 -9.07 -3.20
CA LEU A 78 -2.61 -8.29 -3.60
C LEU A 78 -1.97 -7.59 -2.39
N VAL A 79 -2.79 -6.89 -1.59
CA VAL A 79 -2.28 -6.16 -0.42
C VAL A 79 -1.73 -7.12 0.63
N LEU A 80 -2.39 -8.28 0.83
CA LEU A 80 -1.89 -9.33 1.71
C LEU A 80 -0.51 -9.85 1.28
N ASN A 81 -0.28 -10.01 -0.02
CA ASN A 81 0.99 -10.50 -0.56
C ASN A 81 2.12 -9.47 -0.37
N ILE A 82 1.84 -8.22 -0.70
CA ILE A 82 2.82 -7.14 -0.63
C ILE A 82 3.16 -6.81 0.83
N SER A 83 2.13 -6.66 1.67
CA SER A 83 2.30 -6.19 3.05
C SER A 83 3.08 -7.16 3.94
N LYS A 84 3.02 -8.48 3.69
CA LYS A 84 3.81 -9.48 4.44
C LYS A 84 5.31 -9.20 4.46
N ASN A 85 5.82 -8.57 3.40
CA ASN A 85 7.25 -8.32 3.21
C ASN A 85 7.66 -6.87 3.53
N ILE A 86 6.71 -6.05 4.01
CA ILE A 86 6.98 -4.66 4.40
C ILE A 86 7.40 -4.65 5.88
N ASN A 87 8.66 -4.30 6.14
CA ASN A 87 9.24 -4.24 7.48
C ASN A 87 9.64 -2.80 7.90
N GLU A 88 9.32 -1.82 7.06
CA GLU A 88 9.68 -0.42 7.24
C GLU A 88 8.44 0.45 7.00
N PRO A 89 8.30 1.60 7.69
CA PRO A 89 7.19 2.53 7.47
C PRO A 89 7.00 2.89 6.00
N VAL A 90 5.76 2.80 5.54
CA VAL A 90 5.38 3.03 4.15
C VAL A 90 4.29 4.08 4.05
N GLN A 91 4.13 4.63 2.86
CA GLN A 91 3.03 5.52 2.51
C GLN A 91 2.41 5.09 1.19
N LEU A 92 1.08 5.08 1.11
CA LEU A 92 0.32 4.69 -0.05
C LEU A 92 -0.15 5.93 -0.81
N MET A 93 0.27 6.05 -2.06
CA MET A 93 -0.21 7.09 -2.96
C MET A 93 -1.55 6.68 -3.59
N THR A 94 -2.58 7.53 -3.48
CA THR A 94 -3.95 7.21 -3.94
C THR A 94 -4.57 8.23 -4.89
N ASP A 95 -3.91 9.38 -5.11
CA ASP A 95 -4.51 10.45 -5.91
C ASP A 95 -4.55 10.18 -7.41
N HIS A 96 -3.72 9.28 -7.90
CA HIS A 96 -3.66 8.89 -9.32
C HIS A 96 -4.50 7.65 -9.63
N LEU A 97 -5.27 7.12 -8.67
CA LEU A 97 -6.22 6.03 -8.96
C LEU A 97 -7.25 6.49 -10.00
N ASP A 98 -7.69 5.57 -10.86
CA ASP A 98 -8.68 5.89 -11.91
C ASP A 98 -9.98 6.45 -11.34
N GLU A 99 -10.60 7.37 -12.09
CA GLU A 99 -11.83 8.06 -11.68
C GLU A 99 -13.01 7.12 -11.41
N GLY A 100 -13.04 5.94 -12.05
CA GLY A 100 -14.08 4.92 -11.87
C GLY A 100 -13.88 4.05 -10.62
N ILE A 101 -12.78 4.22 -9.89
CA ILE A 101 -12.47 3.43 -8.69
C ILE A 101 -12.95 4.16 -7.45
N ASP A 102 -13.71 3.45 -6.62
CA ASP A 102 -14.08 3.94 -5.29
C ASP A 102 -12.82 4.01 -4.40
N LYS A 103 -12.23 5.21 -4.33
CA LYS A 103 -11.05 5.50 -3.49
C LYS A 103 -11.30 5.18 -2.01
N HIS A 104 -12.51 5.42 -1.50
CA HIS A 104 -12.84 5.15 -0.09
C HIS A 104 -12.81 3.65 0.19
N ALA A 105 -13.43 2.85 -0.67
CA ALA A 105 -13.36 1.40 -0.58
C ALA A 105 -11.92 0.88 -0.75
N PHE A 106 -11.16 1.44 -1.70
CA PHE A 106 -9.76 1.08 -1.94
C PHE A 106 -8.90 1.28 -0.69
N VAL A 107 -8.95 2.48 -0.09
CA VAL A 107 -8.20 2.82 1.14
C VAL A 107 -8.58 1.88 2.28
N ARG A 108 -9.88 1.69 2.53
CA ARG A 108 -10.38 0.81 3.59
C ARG A 108 -9.86 -0.62 3.43
N ILE A 109 -9.96 -1.19 2.23
CA ILE A 109 -9.48 -2.55 1.94
C ILE A 109 -7.97 -2.64 2.12
N TRP A 110 -7.23 -1.62 1.68
CA TRP A 110 -5.78 -1.61 1.81
C TRP A 110 -5.33 -1.60 3.26
N VAL A 111 -5.88 -0.70 4.08
CA VAL A 111 -5.55 -0.59 5.51
C VAL A 111 -5.91 -1.88 6.26
N GLU A 112 -7.13 -2.39 6.05
CA GLU A 112 -7.59 -3.67 6.62
C GLU A 112 -6.60 -4.80 6.27
N SER A 113 -6.29 -4.95 4.98
CA SER A 113 -5.45 -6.05 4.49
C SER A 113 -4.00 -5.91 4.94
N HIS A 114 -3.48 -4.69 5.08
CA HIS A 114 -2.14 -4.42 5.59
C HIS A 114 -2.00 -4.93 7.04
N ILE A 115 -2.93 -4.53 7.91
CA ILE A 115 -2.98 -4.96 9.31
C ILE A 115 -3.08 -6.49 9.43
N ILE A 116 -3.94 -7.10 8.61
CA ILE A 116 -4.12 -8.57 8.60
C ILE A 116 -2.85 -9.30 8.16
N ALA A 117 -2.10 -8.74 7.20
CA ALA A 117 -0.87 -9.33 6.68
C ALA A 117 0.33 -9.20 7.62
N GLN A 118 0.36 -8.14 8.43
CA GLN A 118 1.42 -7.91 9.40
C GLN A 118 1.29 -8.77 10.67
N TYR A 119 0.12 -9.40 10.87
CA TYR A 119 -0.10 -10.28 12.02
C TYR A 119 0.90 -11.43 12.04
N GLN A 120 1.53 -11.62 13.20
CA GLN A 120 2.31 -12.78 13.53
C GLN A 120 1.79 -13.32 14.86
N GLU A 121 1.55 -14.63 14.93
CA GLU A 121 1.18 -15.31 16.16
C GLU A 121 2.21 -15.01 17.25
N CYS A 122 1.72 -14.57 18.41
CA CYS A 122 2.55 -14.24 19.55
C CYS A 122 2.90 -15.53 20.30
N LYS A 123 4.14 -16.00 20.17
CA LYS A 123 4.61 -17.14 20.96
C LYS A 123 4.75 -16.76 22.43
N ILE A 124 4.45 -17.70 23.33
CA ILE A 124 4.63 -17.51 24.77
C ILE A 124 6.08 -17.09 25.06
N GLY A 125 6.25 -15.98 25.79
CA GLY A 125 7.56 -15.43 26.14
C GLY A 125 8.21 -14.55 25.06
N HIS A 126 7.52 -14.25 23.96
CA HIS A 126 7.97 -13.31 22.93
C HIS A 126 7.02 -12.10 22.85
N ASP A 127 7.58 -10.94 22.51
CA ASP A 127 6.78 -9.75 22.24
C ASP A 127 5.98 -9.89 20.94
N ALA A 128 4.82 -9.27 20.90
CA ALA A 128 4.01 -9.19 19.69
C ALA A 128 4.76 -8.39 18.61
N LYS A 129 4.72 -8.86 17.36
CA LYS A 129 5.22 -8.10 16.22
C LYS A 129 4.42 -6.80 16.09
N MET A 130 5.10 -5.66 16.13
CA MET A 130 4.51 -4.36 15.83
C MET A 130 4.05 -4.34 14.36
N ILE A 131 2.83 -3.86 14.13
CA ILE A 131 2.34 -3.59 12.77
C ILE A 131 3.11 -2.39 12.25
N THR A 132 3.69 -2.53 11.07
CA THR A 132 4.43 -1.44 10.41
C THR A 132 3.49 -0.27 10.07
N ASP A 133 3.97 0.96 10.29
CA ASP A 133 3.20 2.17 10.00
C ASP A 133 2.88 2.30 8.50
N LEU A 134 1.63 2.63 8.19
CA LEU A 134 1.12 2.91 6.85
C LEU A 134 0.43 4.27 6.84
N ASP A 135 0.99 5.22 6.09
CA ASP A 135 0.34 6.50 5.82
C ASP A 135 -0.42 6.46 4.50
N ILE A 136 -1.48 7.25 4.39
CA ILE A 136 -2.24 7.40 3.14
C ILE A 136 -2.04 8.80 2.61
N VAL A 137 -1.48 8.92 1.41
CA VAL A 137 -1.34 10.18 0.69
C VAL A 137 -2.56 10.33 -0.23
N SER A 138 -3.43 11.25 0.14
CA SER A 138 -4.68 11.56 -0.56
C SER A 138 -4.98 13.05 -0.46
N SER A 139 -5.45 13.61 -1.58
CA SER A 139 -5.99 14.97 -1.68
C SER A 139 -7.43 15.07 -1.17
N GLY A 140 -8.12 13.95 -1.02
CA GLY A 140 -9.46 13.85 -0.44
C GLY A 140 -9.46 13.32 1.00
N TYR A 141 -10.51 13.64 1.75
CA TYR A 141 -10.73 13.18 3.13
C TYR A 141 -11.03 11.68 3.16
N VAL A 142 -10.16 10.89 3.79
CA VAL A 142 -10.19 9.41 3.85
C VAL A 142 -10.01 8.87 5.27
N GLU A 143 -10.00 9.74 6.28
CA GLU A 143 -9.71 9.43 7.69
C GLU A 143 -10.73 8.45 8.26
N LYS A 144 -12.00 8.56 7.87
CA LYS A 144 -13.04 7.59 8.26
C LYS A 144 -12.79 6.21 7.65
N ASP A 145 -12.24 6.13 6.43
CA ASP A 145 -11.97 4.86 5.75
C ASP A 145 -10.74 4.18 6.34
N ILE A 146 -9.71 4.97 6.70
CA ILE A 146 -8.55 4.50 7.47
C ILE A 146 -9.03 3.92 8.79
N GLU A 147 -9.84 4.65 9.55
CA GLU A 147 -10.32 4.18 10.85
C GLU A 147 -11.20 2.93 10.72
N THR A 148 -12.08 2.89 9.72
CA THR A 148 -12.91 1.69 9.45
C THR A 148 -12.04 0.49 9.09
N GLY A 149 -11.06 0.68 8.19
CA GLY A 149 -10.11 -0.38 7.81
C GLY A 149 -9.29 -0.88 9.00
N ARG A 150 -8.88 0.04 9.88
CA ARG A 150 -8.17 -0.26 11.13
C ARG A 150 -9.01 -1.12 12.06
N ILE A 151 -10.25 -0.71 12.34
CA ILE A 151 -11.19 -1.46 13.19
C ILE A 151 -11.40 -2.88 12.64
N TYR A 152 -11.59 -3.03 11.33
CA TYR A 152 -11.78 -4.34 10.71
C TYR A 152 -10.52 -5.23 10.81
N GLY A 153 -9.36 -4.69 10.47
CA GLY A 153 -8.09 -5.42 10.55
C GLY A 153 -7.75 -5.85 11.98
N GLU A 154 -7.91 -4.95 12.95
CA GLU A 154 -7.66 -5.22 14.37
C GLU A 154 -8.67 -6.22 14.93
N GLY A 155 -9.95 -6.11 14.58
CA GLY A 155 -10.99 -7.05 15.00
C GLY A 155 -10.71 -8.48 14.51
N ILE A 156 -10.28 -8.62 13.24
CA ILE A 156 -9.87 -9.91 12.67
C ILE A 156 -8.64 -10.47 13.41
N ASN A 157 -7.62 -9.64 13.64
CA ASN A 157 -6.43 -10.06 14.36
C ASN A 157 -6.72 -10.38 15.84
N TYR A 158 -7.67 -9.71 16.46
CA TYR A 158 -8.14 -10.03 17.82
C TYR A 158 -8.80 -11.42 17.86
N ALA A 159 -9.68 -11.72 16.91
CA ALA A 159 -10.28 -13.04 16.79
C ALA A 159 -9.23 -14.15 16.56
N ARG A 160 -8.19 -13.87 15.75
CA ARG A 160 -7.05 -14.78 15.58
C ARG A 160 -6.31 -15.03 16.89
N ARG A 161 -5.98 -13.98 17.65
CA ARG A 161 -5.33 -14.13 18.97
C ARG A 161 -6.13 -15.01 19.92
N LEU A 162 -7.46 -14.84 19.96
CA LEU A 162 -8.33 -15.69 20.77
C LEU A 162 -8.28 -17.15 20.31
N ALA A 163 -8.27 -17.40 19.01
CA ALA A 163 -8.17 -18.75 18.45
C ALA A 163 -6.80 -19.40 18.65
N ASP A 164 -5.72 -18.60 18.65
CA ASP A 164 -4.35 -19.04 18.87
C ASP A 164 -4.05 -19.32 20.36
N THR A 165 -4.90 -18.85 21.28
CA THR A 165 -4.73 -19.05 22.72
C THR A 165 -5.08 -20.50 23.10
N PRO A 166 -4.17 -21.26 23.74
CA PRO A 166 -4.45 -22.63 24.19
C PRO A 166 -5.63 -22.69 25.19
N SER A 167 -6.33 -23.83 25.20
CA SER A 167 -7.46 -24.12 26.11
C SER A 167 -7.08 -24.22 27.57
#